data_AF-A0A3S0R3Q4-F1
#
_entry.id   AF-A0A3S0R3Q4-F1
#
_cell.length_a   1.000
_cell.length_b   1.000
_cell.length_c   1.000
_cell.angle_alpha   90.00
_cell.angle_beta   90.00
_cell.angle_gamma   90.00
#
_symmetry.space_group_name_H-M   'P 1'
#
loop_
_entity.id
_entity.type
_entity.pdbx_description
1 polymer ?
#
loop_
_entity_poly.entity_id
_entity_poly.type
_entity_poly.pdbx_seq_one_letter_code
_entity_poly.pdbx_strand_id
1 'polypeptide(L)' 'MLSALEAQGRVLAEHAAERARARVAEALRADLPGVAVTVEGEAVVLSGRISPDDARLRWIGSLLP' A
#
# COMPACT_ATOMS: atom_id res chain seq x y z
N MET A 1 5.44 8.89 31.89
CA MET A 1 5.86 9.83 30.82
C MET A 1 6.35 9.08 29.59
N LEU A 2 7.31 8.16 29.72
CA LEU A 2 7.81 7.34 28.60
C LEU A 2 6.69 6.54 27.89
N SER A 3 5.80 5.92 28.66
CA SER A 3 4.66 5.14 28.13
C SER A 3 3.67 5.94 27.28
N ALA A 4 3.45 7.22 27.60
CA ALA A 4 2.58 8.08 26.81
C ALA A 4 3.23 8.46 25.48
N LEU A 5 4.55 8.70 25.48
CA LEU A 5 5.33 8.97 24.28
C LEU A 5 5.37 7.75 23.34
N GLU A 6 5.54 6.56 23.89
CA GLU A 6 5.49 5.30 23.14
C GLU A 6 4.12 5.06 22.49
N ALA A 7 3.04 5.30 23.24
CA ALA A 7 1.68 5.19 22.71
C ALA A 7 1.44 6.18 21.56
N GLN A 8 1.89 7.43 21.73
CA GLN A 8 1.79 8.44 20.68
C GLN A 8 2.64 8.09 19.46
N GLY A 9 3.84 7.56 19.66
CA GLY A 9 4.71 7.07 18.58
C GLY A 9 4.05 5.96 17.76
N ARG A 10 3.36 5.03 18.42
CA ARG A 10 2.61 3.95 17.75
C ARG A 10 1.50 4.48 16.86
N VAL A 11 0.67 5.40 17.39
CA VAL A 11 -0.40 6.04 16.60
C VAL A 11 0.16 6.76 15.37
N LEU A 12 1.26 7.51 15.55
CA LEU A 12 1.90 8.20 14.42
C LEU A 12 2.44 7.23 13.36
N ALA A 13 3.03 6.11 13.79
CA ALA A 13 3.51 5.07 12.89
C ALA A 13 2.37 4.40 12.11
N GLU A 14 1.25 4.09 12.78
CA GLU A 14 0.04 3.54 12.15
C GLU A 14 -0.51 4.50 11.09
N HIS A 15 -0.68 5.78 11.43
CA HIS A 15 -1.12 6.81 10.48
C HIS A 15 -0.13 7.01 9.32
N ALA A 16 1.17 6.87 9.56
CA ALA A 16 2.16 6.92 8.49
C ALA A 16 2.03 5.73 7.54
N ALA A 17 1.82 4.52 8.09
CA ALA A 17 1.62 3.31 7.31
C ALA A 17 0.33 3.37 6.48
N GLU A 18 -0.77 3.89 7.05
CA GLU A 18 -2.02 4.10 6.32
C GLU A 18 -1.83 5.06 5.13
N ARG A 19 -1.14 6.20 5.35
CA ARG A 19 -0.84 7.14 4.27
C ARG A 19 0.06 6.53 3.20
N ALA A 20 1.03 5.71 3.58
CA ALA A 20 1.89 5.02 2.63
C ALA A 20 1.06 4.06 1.74
N ARG A 21 0.20 3.23 2.35
CA ARG A 21 -0.70 2.33 1.61
C ARG A 21 -1.65 3.09 0.69
N ALA A 22 -2.23 4.19 1.16
CA ALA A 22 -3.10 5.03 0.34
C ALA A 22 -2.38 5.58 -0.90
N ARG A 23 -1.14 6.08 -0.73
CA ARG A 23 -0.33 6.58 -1.85
C ARG A 23 0.03 5.48 -2.85
N VAL A 24 0.40 4.29 -2.36
CA VAL A 24 0.66 3.14 -3.22
C VAL A 24 -0.59 2.76 -4.01
N ALA A 25 -1.74 2.65 -3.35
CA ALA A 25 -2.99 2.33 -4.03
C ALA A 25 -3.36 3.37 -5.09
N GLU A 26 -3.16 4.66 -4.81
CA GLU A 26 -3.40 5.73 -5.78
C GLU A 26 -2.48 5.65 -7.00
N ALA A 27 -1.18 5.43 -6.78
CA ALA A 27 -0.22 5.24 -7.88
C ALA A 27 -0.61 4.03 -8.75
N LEU A 28 -1.00 2.91 -8.14
CA LEU A 28 -1.43 1.72 -8.86
C LEU A 28 -2.70 1.94 -9.68
N ARG A 29 -3.67 2.71 -9.18
CA ARG A 29 -4.87 3.06 -9.95
C ARG A 29 -4.54 3.90 -11.18
N ALA A 30 -3.52 4.77 -11.09
CA ALA A 30 -3.07 5.56 -12.23
C ALA A 30 -2.34 4.70 -13.28
N ASP A 31 -1.48 3.77 -12.85
CA ASP A 31 -0.63 2.98 -13.74
C ASP A 31 -1.33 1.75 -14.34
N LEU A 32 -2.39 1.25 -13.69
CA LEU A 32 -3.13 0.05 -14.07
C LEU A 32 -4.61 0.35 -14.36
N PRO A 33 -4.92 1.09 -15.44
CA PRO A 33 -6.31 1.37 -15.81
C PRO A 33 -7.06 0.06 -16.09
N GLY A 34 -8.22 -0.11 -15.46
CA GLY A 34 -9.06 -1.31 -15.57
C GLY A 34 -8.76 -2.43 -14.57
N VAL A 35 -7.75 -2.26 -13.70
CA VAL A 35 -7.51 -3.13 -12.54
C VAL A 35 -8.15 -2.50 -11.30
N ALA A 36 -8.87 -3.29 -10.52
CA ALA A 36 -9.42 -2.83 -9.26
C ALA A 36 -8.34 -2.84 -8.18
N VAL A 37 -8.16 -1.71 -7.50
CA VAL A 37 -7.16 -1.53 -6.45
C VAL A 37 -7.84 -1.14 -5.13
N THR A 38 -7.74 -2.00 -4.13
CA THR A 38 -8.31 -1.80 -2.79
C THR A 38 -7.21 -1.82 -1.73
N VAL A 39 -7.47 -1.20 -0.57
CA VAL A 39 -6.62 -1.31 0.62
C VAL A 39 -7.39 -2.16 1.62
N GLU A 40 -6.80 -3.27 2.03
CA GLU A 40 -7.40 -4.24 2.94
C GLU A 40 -6.47 -4.45 4.12
N GLY A 41 -6.75 -3.77 5.23
CA GLY A 41 -5.90 -3.75 6.41
C GLY A 41 -4.49 -3.23 6.08
N GLU A 42 -3.51 -4.12 6.16
CA GLU A 42 -2.10 -3.80 5.90
C GLU A 42 -1.67 -4.07 4.45
N ALA A 43 -2.55 -4.59 3.60
CA ALA A 43 -2.26 -4.93 2.22
C ALA A 43 -2.89 -3.96 1.22
N VAL A 44 -2.23 -3.80 0.07
CA VAL A 44 -2.84 -3.23 -1.14
C VAL A 44 -3.18 -4.40 -2.06
N VAL A 45 -4.46 -4.57 -2.36
CA VAL A 45 -4.99 -5.71 -3.10
C VAL A 45 -5.35 -5.29 -4.52
N LEU A 46 -4.88 -6.08 -5.49
CA LEU A 46 -5.18 -5.94 -6.90
C LEU A 46 -6.15 -7.04 -7.30
N SER A 47 -7.27 -6.70 -7.94
CA SER A 47 -8.26 -7.67 -8.39
C SER A 47 -8.76 -7.38 -9.81
N GLY A 48 -9.25 -8.42 -10.49
CA GLY A 48 -9.68 -8.36 -11.89
C GLY A 48 -8.88 -9.29 -12.80
N ARG A 49 -8.92 -9.03 -14.11
CA ARG A 49 -8.11 -9.78 -15.08
C ARG A 49 -6.68 -9.23 -15.07
N ILE A 50 -5.82 -9.88 -14.31
CA ILE A 50 -4.43 -9.50 -14.15
C ILE A 50 -3.56 -10.66 -14.63
N SER A 51 -2.63 -10.40 -15.55
CA SER A 51 -1.60 -11.38 -15.89
C SER A 51 -0.47 -11.28 -14.87
N PRO A 52 -0.06 -12.39 -14.22
CA PRO A 52 1.10 -12.40 -13.32
C PRO A 52 2.39 -11.94 -14.01
N ASP A 53 2.48 -12.12 -15.34
CA ASP A 53 3.65 -11.75 -16.13
C ASP A 53 3.66 -10.30 -16.61
N ASP A 54 2.62 -9.51 -16.27
CA ASP A 54 2.52 -8.11 -16.65
C ASP A 54 3.76 -7.34 -16.13
N ALA A 55 4.52 -6.76 -17.07
CA ALA A 55 5.75 -6.05 -16.76
C ALA A 55 5.52 -4.86 -15.81
N ARG A 56 4.30 -4.29 -15.80
CA ARG A 56 3.89 -3.24 -14.87
C ARG A 56 3.69 -3.74 -13.44
N LEU A 57 3.70 -5.05 -13.18
CA LEU A 57 3.68 -5.58 -11.81
C LEU A 57 5.07 -5.88 -11.28
N ARG A 58 6.06 -6.07 -12.17
CA ARG A 58 7.45 -6.39 -11.79
C ARG A 58 8.12 -5.27 -10.99
N TRP A 59 7.87 -4.00 -11.32
CA TRP A 59 8.43 -2.88 -10.56
C TRP A 59 7.80 -2.75 -9.16
N ILE A 60 6.56 -3.21 -8.96
CA ILE A 60 5.88 -3.20 -7.66
C ILE A 60 6.60 -4.14 -6.68
N GLY A 61 7.00 -5.33 -7.15
CA GLY A 61 7.81 -6.26 -6.36
C GLY A 61 9.18 -5.70 -5.95
N SER A 62 9.70 -4.69 -6.68
CA SER A 62 10.96 -4.03 -6.34
C SER A 62 10.83 -2.89 -5.31
N LEU A 63 9.61 -2.50 -4.95
CA LEU A 63 9.34 -1.48 -3.92
C LEU A 63 9.05 -2.07 -2.54
N LEU A 64 8.86 -3.38 -2.45
CA LEU A 64 8.70 -4.11 -1.19
C LEU A 64 10.07 -4.68 -0.81
N PRO A 65 10.67 -4.32 0.34
CA PRO A 65 11.93 -4.90 0.80
C PRO A 65 11.80 -6.40 1.13
#